data_AF-A0A5S9XGM6-F1
#
_entry.id   AF-A0A5S9XGM6-F1
#
_cell.length_a   1.000
_cell.length_b   1.000
_cell.length_c   1.000
_cell.angle_alpha   90.00
_cell.angle_beta   90.00
_cell.angle_gamma   90.00
#
_symmetry.space_group_name_H-M   'P 1'
#
loop_
_entity.id
_entity.type
_entity.pdbx_description
1 polymer ?
#
loop_
_entity_poly.entity_id
_entity_poly.type
_entity_poly.pdbx_seq_one_letter_code
_entity_poly.pdbx_strand_id
1 'polypeptide(L)'
;MESKSSSSSLPLFALFNLFLISFCRWVSSTRIFLSTFVPLLQHHQRVLDKKNNKDQQKTLTKQEDDDDVDLSREEAEMVMRSLGLFSNDDQLQEQYSAKEFSSLFEEKEASLEEVKQVFDVFDENKDGFIDAIELQRVLTILGFKQGSYLDNCLVKMSLSRAKDLRLPLMNLVRLKGSPILEQLHLEERLLRTSSDNWCIVNDGTNVPTIVMGMSGKPSQLLEVEAVMEDRIPVIKRFTGGGTVIVDKSTLFVSLICNKDDVPNVQPYPRSVMAWSGSLYDEVFKSVNGFQLRENDYVFGDRKFGGNAQSIIKNRWIHHTSFLWDYDVRNMAYLKLPSRVPQYRLERDHTDFVCRMKDYIERSDFVEKTVKAVRNQFTLKQVNLEDIDSYAKGGYLKTTRLLTMEELEEAMADTIQNT
;
A
#
# COMPACT_ATOMS: atom_id res chain seq x y z
N MET A 1 34.59 49.12 26.28
CA MET A 1 33.55 48.98 27.32
C MET A 1 32.23 48.75 26.62
N GLU A 2 31.68 47.57 26.91
CA GLU A 2 30.30 47.08 26.83
C GLU A 2 29.36 47.42 25.65
N SER A 3 28.89 46.30 25.11
CA SER A 3 27.77 46.02 24.22
C SER A 3 26.41 46.59 24.63
N LYS A 4 25.57 46.87 23.63
CA LYS A 4 24.16 46.47 23.62
C LYS A 4 23.71 46.19 22.18
N SER A 5 23.51 44.91 21.87
CA SER A 5 22.90 44.41 20.64
C SER A 5 21.39 44.49 20.72
N SER A 6 20.74 45.20 19.80
CA SER A 6 19.31 45.06 19.51
C SER A 6 19.15 44.40 18.14
N SER A 7 18.87 43.10 18.10
CA SER A 7 18.51 42.39 16.86
C SER A 7 17.01 42.54 16.61
N SER A 8 16.66 43.12 15.46
CA SER A 8 15.30 43.39 14.98
C SER A 8 14.63 42.13 14.42
N SER A 9 13.52 41.73 15.04
CA SER A 9 12.68 40.55 14.69
C SER A 9 11.67 40.80 13.56
N LEU A 10 11.93 41.78 12.69
CA LEU A 10 10.98 42.25 11.67
C LEU A 10 10.81 41.36 10.41
N PRO A 11 11.81 40.59 9.92
CA PRO A 11 11.64 39.75 8.73
C PRO A 11 10.72 38.54 8.96
N LEU A 12 10.86 37.91 10.13
CA LEU A 12 10.11 36.72 10.53
C LEU A 12 8.62 37.01 10.73
N PHE A 13 8.28 38.19 11.26
CA PHE A 13 6.88 38.58 11.45
C PHE A 13 6.17 38.84 10.11
N ALA A 14 6.89 39.34 9.10
CA ALA A 14 6.33 39.57 7.77
C ALA A 14 6.14 38.27 6.99
N LEU A 15 7.11 37.34 7.06
CA LEU A 15 7.01 35.99 6.48
C LEU A 15 5.93 35.16 7.16
N PHE A 16 5.84 35.23 8.49
CA PHE A 16 4.79 34.55 9.24
C PHE A 16 3.41 35.09 8.85
N ASN A 17 3.23 36.41 8.73
CA ASN A 17 1.96 36.99 8.28
C ASN A 17 1.63 36.65 6.81
N LEU A 18 2.60 36.57 5.91
CA LEU A 18 2.37 36.13 4.52
C LEU A 18 1.96 34.66 4.45
N PHE A 19 2.63 33.80 5.22
CA PHE A 19 2.26 32.40 5.36
C PHE A 19 0.87 32.26 5.96
N LEU A 20 0.55 33.05 6.99
CA LEU A 20 -0.74 33.06 7.66
C LEU A 20 -1.87 33.54 6.73
N ILE A 21 -1.63 34.55 5.92
CA ILE A 21 -2.63 35.06 4.96
C ILE A 21 -2.86 34.01 3.86
N SER A 22 -1.81 33.38 3.35
CA SER A 22 -1.91 32.31 2.34
C SER A 22 -2.57 31.06 2.90
N PHE A 23 -2.22 30.65 4.12
CA PHE A 23 -2.81 29.54 4.85
C PHE A 23 -4.28 29.82 5.18
N CYS A 24 -4.63 31.00 5.68
CA CYS A 24 -6.02 31.38 5.96
C CYS A 24 -6.86 31.46 4.68
N ARG A 25 -6.31 31.91 3.55
CA ARG A 25 -7.00 31.88 2.25
C ARG A 25 -7.20 30.45 1.74
N TRP A 26 -6.23 29.56 1.97
CA TRP A 26 -6.31 28.13 1.64
C TRP A 26 -7.32 27.36 2.52
N VAL A 27 -7.30 27.58 3.84
CA VAL A 27 -8.26 27.01 4.80
C VAL A 27 -9.67 27.54 4.57
N SER A 28 -9.84 28.82 4.23
CA SER A 28 -11.15 29.39 3.91
C SER A 28 -11.73 28.84 2.60
N SER A 29 -10.89 28.43 1.65
CA SER A 29 -11.30 27.79 0.40
C SER A 29 -11.58 26.29 0.55
N THR A 30 -11.07 25.65 1.62
CA THR A 30 -11.18 24.20 1.82
C THR A 30 -11.85 23.83 3.13
N ARG A 31 -13.20 23.72 3.09
CA ARG A 31 -14.01 23.03 4.11
C ARG A 31 -13.64 21.53 4.32
N ILE A 32 -12.65 20.99 3.59
CA ILE A 32 -12.29 19.58 3.47
C ILE A 32 -11.08 19.20 4.34
N PHE A 33 -10.20 20.15 4.65
CA PHE A 33 -8.95 19.83 5.36
C PHE A 33 -9.19 19.48 6.84
N LEU A 34 -10.04 20.24 7.53
CA LEU A 34 -10.36 20.00 8.94
C LEU A 34 -11.18 18.73 9.20
N SER A 35 -11.92 18.20 8.21
CA SER A 35 -12.65 16.93 8.37
C SER A 35 -11.73 15.70 8.29
N THR A 36 -10.51 15.87 7.78
CA THR A 36 -9.56 14.78 7.51
C THR A 36 -8.43 14.74 8.56
N PHE A 37 -8.12 15.87 9.20
CA PHE A 37 -7.02 15.98 10.16
C PHE A 37 -7.42 15.62 11.61
N VAL A 38 -8.67 15.87 12.01
CA VAL A 38 -9.20 15.58 13.36
C VAL A 38 -9.10 14.09 13.76
N PRO A 39 -9.29 13.10 12.87
CA PRO A 39 -9.11 11.68 13.21
C PRO A 39 -7.64 11.27 13.44
N LEU A 40 -6.68 11.98 12.84
CA LEU A 40 -5.25 11.69 12.95
C LEU A 40 -4.72 12.01 14.36
N LEU A 41 -5.25 13.10 14.94
CA LEU A 41 -4.98 13.55 16.29
C LEU A 41 -5.52 12.61 17.39
N GLN A 42 -6.64 11.93 17.11
CA GLN A 42 -7.23 10.95 18.02
C GLN A 42 -6.38 9.67 18.17
N HIS A 43 -5.48 9.39 17.23
CA HIS A 43 -4.63 8.20 17.30
C HIS A 43 -3.40 8.43 18.18
N HIS A 44 -2.83 9.65 18.18
CA HIS A 44 -1.60 9.95 18.92
C HIS A 44 -1.83 10.06 20.44
N GLN A 45 -2.97 10.61 20.87
CA GLN A 45 -3.33 10.72 22.29
C GLN A 45 -3.50 9.34 22.97
N ARG A 46 -3.90 8.30 22.22
CA ARG A 46 -3.97 6.91 22.72
C ARG A 46 -2.61 6.22 22.84
N VAL A 47 -1.58 6.72 22.15
CA VAL A 47 -0.21 6.17 22.20
C VAL A 47 0.54 6.75 23.41
N LEU A 48 0.30 8.01 23.77
CA LEU A 48 0.90 8.64 24.97
C LEU A 48 0.39 8.02 26.28
N ASP A 49 -0.89 7.66 26.38
CA ASP A 49 -1.45 6.96 27.55
C ASP A 49 -0.87 5.54 27.75
N LYS A 50 -0.37 4.90 26.69
CA LYS A 50 0.29 3.59 26.78
C LYS A 50 1.76 3.69 27.19
N LYS A 51 2.42 4.82 26.96
CA LYS A 51 3.85 5.03 27.26
C LYS A 51 4.09 5.38 28.73
N ASN A 52 3.17 6.10 29.37
CA ASN A 52 3.23 6.44 30.81
C ASN A 52 3.12 5.24 31.76
N ASN A 53 2.87 4.02 31.26
CA ASN A 53 2.68 2.82 32.08
C ASN A 53 3.85 1.82 32.00
N LYS A 54 4.98 2.17 31.37
CA LYS A 54 6.12 1.23 31.20
C LYS A 54 7.52 1.73 31.56
N ASP A 55 7.68 2.94 32.08
CA ASP A 55 8.99 3.43 32.53
C ASP A 55 9.11 3.48 34.07
N GLN A 56 9.13 2.29 34.68
CA GLN A 56 9.86 2.04 35.92
C GLN A 56 10.68 0.75 35.76
N GLN A 57 11.75 0.80 34.95
CA GLN A 57 13.08 0.32 35.36
C GLN A 57 14.13 0.39 34.23
N LYS A 58 15.21 1.07 34.58
CA LYS A 58 16.61 0.93 34.14
C LYS A 58 17.08 1.60 32.84
N THR A 59 17.96 2.56 33.10
CA THR A 59 18.75 3.43 32.25
C THR A 59 20.16 2.85 31.95
N LEU A 60 20.73 3.29 30.82
CA LEU A 60 22.14 3.28 30.34
C LEU A 60 22.71 1.94 29.84
N THR A 61 23.30 1.82 28.64
CA THR A 61 24.21 2.72 27.90
C THR A 61 24.05 2.69 26.36
N LYS A 62 24.48 3.80 25.73
CA LYS A 62 24.53 4.19 24.30
C LYS A 62 25.34 3.25 23.37
N GLN A 63 25.02 3.20 22.06
CA GLN A 63 25.77 3.86 20.95
C GLN A 63 25.21 3.56 19.54
N GLU A 64 25.34 4.57 18.64
CA GLU A 64 25.49 4.51 17.16
C GLU A 64 24.24 4.11 16.34
N ASP A 65 23.90 4.69 15.18
CA ASP A 65 24.53 5.68 14.28
C ASP A 65 23.42 6.38 13.46
N ASP A 66 23.69 7.62 13.03
CA ASP A 66 22.94 8.38 12.03
C ASP A 66 23.15 7.76 10.64
N ASP A 67 22.07 7.39 9.95
CA ASP A 67 22.05 7.27 8.50
C ASP A 67 20.87 8.10 7.96
N ASP A 68 21.24 9.21 7.32
CA ASP A 68 20.38 10.11 6.56
C ASP A 68 19.65 9.30 5.48
N VAL A 69 18.34 9.10 5.64
CA VAL A 69 17.48 8.52 4.60
C VAL A 69 17.01 9.66 3.71
N ASP A 70 17.71 9.85 2.60
CA ASP A 70 17.36 10.83 1.57
C ASP A 70 16.01 10.44 0.92
N LEU A 71 15.01 11.28 1.09
CA LEU A 71 13.66 11.10 0.56
C LEU A 71 13.68 11.40 -0.94
N SER A 72 13.32 10.41 -1.76
CA SER A 72 13.35 10.59 -3.22
C SER A 72 12.24 11.55 -3.66
N ARG A 73 12.48 12.30 -4.74
CA ARG A 73 11.51 13.24 -5.33
C ARG A 73 10.16 12.57 -5.61
N GLU A 74 10.19 11.28 -5.97
CA GLU A 74 9.02 10.45 -6.22
C GLU A 74 8.22 10.15 -4.93
N GLU A 75 8.89 10.03 -3.78
CA GLU A 75 8.26 9.85 -2.47
C GLU A 75 7.59 11.14 -2.01
N ALA A 76 8.22 12.30 -2.21
CA ALA A 76 7.63 13.61 -1.94
C ALA A 76 6.41 13.90 -2.83
N GLU A 77 6.49 13.57 -4.13
CA GLU A 77 5.36 13.69 -5.05
C GLU A 77 4.20 12.75 -4.69
N MET A 78 4.51 11.55 -4.20
CA MET A 78 3.50 10.58 -3.76
C MET A 78 2.76 11.09 -2.52
N VAL A 79 3.48 11.65 -1.56
CA VAL A 79 2.89 12.29 -0.37
C VAL A 79 2.01 13.48 -0.76
N MET A 80 2.46 14.32 -1.69
CA MET A 80 1.68 15.47 -2.17
C MET A 80 0.41 15.07 -2.94
N ARG A 81 0.46 13.98 -3.72
CA ARG A 81 -0.74 13.39 -4.36
C ARG A 81 -1.68 12.77 -3.32
N SER A 82 -1.15 12.13 -2.27
CA SER A 82 -1.93 11.58 -1.16
C SER A 82 -2.57 12.65 -0.27
N LEU A 83 -1.99 13.85 -0.22
CA LEU A 83 -2.56 15.04 0.41
C LEU A 83 -3.62 15.75 -0.45
N GLY A 84 -3.88 15.28 -1.67
CA GLY A 84 -4.96 15.76 -2.53
C GLY A 84 -4.65 17.05 -3.31
N LEU A 85 -3.36 17.41 -3.46
CA LEU A 85 -2.93 18.65 -4.14
C LEU A 85 -3.05 18.59 -5.68
N PHE A 86 -3.39 17.43 -6.25
CA PHE A 86 -3.62 17.26 -7.68
C PHE A 86 -5.01 16.66 -7.90
N SER A 87 -5.94 17.47 -8.44
CA SER A 87 -7.25 16.99 -8.91
C SER A 87 -7.34 17.23 -10.42
N ASN A 88 -7.59 16.15 -11.17
CA ASN A 88 -7.83 16.17 -12.61
C ASN A 88 -9.31 16.44 -12.88
N ASP A 89 -9.75 17.69 -12.71
CA ASP A 89 -11.08 18.13 -13.13
C ASP A 89 -10.92 19.16 -14.26
N ASP A 90 -11.30 18.76 -15.48
CA ASP A 90 -11.12 19.50 -16.74
C ASP A 90 -12.07 20.72 -16.90
N GLN A 91 -12.49 21.37 -15.82
CA GLN A 91 -13.25 22.64 -15.86
C GLN A 91 -12.76 23.73 -14.90
N LEU A 92 -11.61 23.56 -14.25
CA LEU A 92 -10.97 24.63 -13.46
C LEU A 92 -9.62 25.07 -14.03
N GLN A 93 -9.46 24.89 -15.35
CA GLN A 93 -8.19 25.11 -16.05
C GLN A 93 -7.95 26.56 -16.48
N GLU A 94 -8.51 27.56 -15.78
CA GLU A 94 -8.33 28.97 -16.18
C GLU A 94 -7.79 29.91 -15.10
N GLN A 95 -7.29 29.42 -13.96
CA GLN A 95 -6.66 30.36 -13.01
C GLN A 95 -5.38 29.97 -12.29
N TYR A 96 -4.80 28.80 -12.51
CA TYR A 96 -3.46 28.51 -11.96
C TYR A 96 -2.66 27.69 -12.96
N SER A 97 -1.98 28.37 -13.88
CA SER A 97 -1.05 27.72 -14.81
C SER A 97 0.17 27.21 -14.03
N ALA A 98 0.72 26.07 -14.46
CA ALA A 98 1.91 25.45 -13.87
C ALA A 98 3.14 26.39 -13.76
N LYS A 99 3.13 27.54 -14.46
CA LYS A 99 4.16 28.58 -14.38
C LYS A 99 4.15 29.37 -13.06
N GLU A 100 3.00 29.60 -12.43
CA GLU A 100 2.93 30.32 -11.14
C GLU A 100 3.35 29.43 -9.95
N PHE A 101 3.16 28.12 -10.07
CA PHE A 101 3.65 27.16 -9.07
C PHE A 101 5.15 26.89 -9.22
N SER A 102 5.71 26.88 -10.43
CA SER A 102 7.17 26.86 -10.61
C SER A 102 7.84 28.10 -10.00
N SER A 103 7.24 29.29 -10.11
CA SER A 103 7.82 30.51 -9.53
C SER A 103 7.79 30.56 -7.99
N LEU A 104 6.96 29.75 -7.33
CA LEU A 104 6.96 29.61 -5.86
C LEU A 104 8.17 28.83 -5.33
N PHE A 105 8.87 28.10 -6.20
CA PHE A 105 10.05 27.30 -5.86
C PHE A 105 11.34 27.81 -6.54
N GLU A 106 11.28 28.91 -7.28
CA GLU A 106 12.43 29.42 -8.06
C GLU A 106 13.22 30.57 -7.40
N GLU A 107 12.75 31.19 -6.31
CA GLU A 107 13.55 32.21 -5.61
C GLU A 107 13.69 31.92 -4.11
N LYS A 108 14.75 31.16 -3.81
CA LYS A 108 15.20 30.65 -2.50
C LYS A 108 14.36 29.51 -1.93
N GLU A 109 14.89 28.30 -2.07
CA GLU A 109 14.52 27.14 -1.27
C GLU A 109 14.34 27.58 0.19
N ALA A 110 13.14 27.38 0.74
CA ALA A 110 12.91 27.58 2.16
C ALA A 110 13.90 26.68 2.92
N SER A 111 14.76 27.28 3.73
CA SER A 111 15.77 26.52 4.47
C SER A 111 15.08 25.60 5.48
N LEU A 112 15.71 24.47 5.80
CA LEU A 112 15.20 23.51 6.79
C LEU A 112 14.97 24.20 8.15
N GLU A 113 15.75 25.24 8.45
CA GLU A 113 15.62 26.14 9.58
C GLU A 113 14.30 26.94 9.59
N GLU A 114 13.78 27.37 8.44
CA GLU A 114 12.51 28.11 8.35
C GLU A 114 11.30 27.19 8.57
N VAL A 115 11.35 25.98 8.01
CA VAL A 115 10.32 24.95 8.24
C VAL A 115 10.31 24.54 9.71
N LYS A 116 11.50 24.41 10.32
CA LYS A 116 11.65 24.11 11.74
C LYS A 116 11.13 25.25 12.63
N GLN A 117 11.38 26.51 12.27
CA GLN A 117 10.84 27.66 13.00
C GLN A 117 9.31 27.73 12.93
N VAL A 118 8.70 27.38 11.79
CA VAL A 118 7.24 27.30 11.68
C VAL A 118 6.72 26.14 12.53
N PHE A 119 7.41 25.00 12.54
CA PHE A 119 7.05 23.86 13.38
C PHE A 119 7.12 24.20 14.87
N ASP A 120 8.19 24.85 15.33
CA ASP A 120 8.40 25.30 16.72
C ASP A 120 7.35 26.32 17.19
N VAL A 121 6.64 27.00 16.28
CA VAL A 121 5.54 27.90 16.63
C VAL A 121 4.25 27.12 16.91
N PHE A 122 4.03 25.99 16.23
CA PHE A 122 2.88 25.13 16.46
C PHE A 122 3.11 24.21 17.67
N ASP A 123 4.27 23.56 17.73
CA ASP A 123 4.73 22.67 18.80
C ASP A 123 5.27 23.49 20.00
N GLU A 124 4.37 23.91 20.89
CA GLU A 124 4.74 24.73 22.06
C GLU A 124 5.48 23.91 23.11
N ASN A 125 5.11 22.64 23.23
CA ASN A 125 5.66 21.75 24.24
C ASN A 125 7.05 21.20 23.82
N LYS A 126 7.44 21.39 22.54
CA LYS A 126 8.69 20.97 21.91
C LYS A 126 8.89 19.46 21.92
N ASP A 127 7.81 18.70 21.77
CA ASP A 127 7.84 17.23 21.75
C ASP A 127 8.10 16.65 20.35
N GLY A 128 8.19 17.50 19.33
CA GLY A 128 8.44 17.11 17.94
C GLY A 128 7.15 16.75 17.19
N PHE A 129 5.97 16.97 17.78
CA PHE A 129 4.66 16.72 17.19
C PHE A 129 3.72 17.92 17.41
N ILE A 130 2.64 18.01 16.62
CA ILE A 130 1.61 19.05 16.79
C ILE A 130 0.32 18.37 17.21
N ASP A 131 -0.13 18.60 18.43
CA ASP A 131 -1.34 17.98 18.98
C ASP A 131 -2.64 18.78 18.72
N ALA A 132 -3.77 18.25 19.18
CA ALA A 132 -5.08 18.80 18.84
C ALA A 132 -5.33 20.12 19.55
N ILE A 133 -4.73 20.29 20.73
CA ILE A 133 -4.82 21.45 21.58
C ILE A 133 -3.89 22.53 21.02
N GLU A 134 -2.69 22.16 20.58
CA GLU A 134 -1.72 23.05 19.93
C GLU A 134 -2.25 23.56 18.59
N LEU A 135 -2.82 22.67 17.76
CA LEU A 135 -3.48 23.06 16.52
C LEU A 135 -4.70 23.95 16.79
N GLN A 136 -5.53 23.60 17.78
CA GLN A 136 -6.70 24.40 18.16
C GLN A 136 -6.29 25.77 18.71
N ARG A 137 -5.21 25.84 19.49
CA ARG A 137 -4.65 27.08 20.04
C ARG A 137 -4.20 28.00 18.91
N VAL A 138 -3.43 27.47 17.96
CA VAL A 138 -3.00 28.26 16.79
C VAL A 138 -4.22 28.72 16.00
N LEU A 139 -5.16 27.84 15.65
CA LEU A 139 -6.39 28.21 14.94
C LEU A 139 -7.23 29.25 15.68
N THR A 140 -7.25 29.23 17.01
CA THR A 140 -7.93 30.24 17.84
C THR A 140 -7.21 31.58 17.81
N ILE A 141 -5.87 31.59 17.84
CA ILE A 141 -5.02 32.78 17.68
C ILE A 141 -5.19 33.40 16.29
N LEU A 142 -5.41 32.58 15.24
CA LEU A 142 -5.66 33.04 13.86
C LEU A 142 -7.08 33.57 13.64
N GLY A 143 -7.92 33.64 14.67
CA GLY A 143 -9.24 34.28 14.62
C GLY A 143 -10.42 33.37 14.27
N PHE A 144 -10.22 32.05 14.19
CA PHE A 144 -11.32 31.10 14.00
C PHE A 144 -12.06 30.87 15.33
N LYS A 145 -13.25 31.46 15.50
CA LYS A 145 -14.09 31.29 16.70
C LYS A 145 -14.86 29.96 16.68
N GLN A 146 -14.88 29.26 17.82
CA GLN A 146 -15.56 27.98 18.07
C GLN A 146 -17.01 27.92 17.55
N GLY A 147 -17.33 26.85 16.81
CA GLY A 147 -18.71 26.38 16.56
C GLY A 147 -18.81 24.86 16.73
N SER A 148 -19.37 24.41 17.86
CA SER A 148 -20.15 23.17 18.09
C SER A 148 -19.81 21.83 17.38
N TYR A 149 -18.55 21.48 17.12
CA TYR A 149 -18.21 20.14 16.56
C TYR A 149 -18.05 19.00 17.59
N LEU A 150 -18.11 19.29 18.89
CA LEU A 150 -17.88 18.29 19.94
C LEU A 150 -19.13 17.43 20.26
N ASP A 151 -20.35 17.96 20.15
CA ASP A 151 -21.57 17.20 20.49
C ASP A 151 -21.94 16.14 19.44
N ASN A 152 -21.60 16.34 18.15
CA ASN A 152 -21.85 15.36 17.10
C ASN A 152 -20.87 14.17 17.11
N CYS A 153 -19.73 14.27 17.81
CA CYS A 153 -18.83 13.13 18.00
C CYS A 153 -19.36 12.17 19.08
N LEU A 154 -19.92 12.70 20.17
CA LEU A 154 -20.39 11.87 21.29
C LEU A 154 -21.58 10.97 20.91
N VAL A 155 -22.48 11.44 20.03
CA VAL A 155 -23.59 10.61 19.54
C VAL A 155 -23.11 9.50 18.59
N LYS A 156 -22.09 9.76 17.75
CA LYS A 156 -21.46 8.71 16.91
C LYS A 156 -20.59 7.74 17.72
N MET A 157 -20.04 8.16 18.85
CA MET A 157 -19.33 7.30 19.81
C MET A 157 -20.28 6.38 20.59
N SER A 158 -21.54 6.79 20.75
CA SER A 158 -22.59 6.00 21.40
C SER A 158 -23.17 4.92 20.47
N LEU A 159 -23.30 5.20 19.17
CA LEU A 159 -23.75 4.22 18.17
C LEU A 159 -22.68 3.21 17.74
N SER A 160 -21.39 3.54 17.90
CA SER A 160 -20.29 2.63 17.54
C SER A 160 -20.00 1.58 18.62
N ARG A 161 -20.27 1.88 19.90
CA ARG A 161 -20.20 0.90 21.00
C ARG A 161 -21.30 -0.17 20.97
N ALA A 162 -22.33 0.00 20.14
CA ALA A 162 -23.38 -1.02 19.95
C ALA A 162 -23.07 -2.00 18.79
N LYS A 163 -21.99 -1.79 18.03
CA LYS A 163 -21.51 -2.73 16.99
C LYS A 163 -20.51 -3.77 17.52
N ASP A 164 -20.22 -3.75 18.81
CA ASP A 164 -19.40 -4.77 19.48
C ASP A 164 -20.15 -6.11 19.51
N LEU A 165 -19.90 -6.96 18.50
CA LEU A 165 -19.86 -8.45 18.58
C LEU A 165 -19.85 -9.18 17.21
N ARG A 166 -20.00 -8.51 16.05
CA ARG A 166 -20.05 -9.20 14.74
C ARG A 166 -18.84 -8.86 13.87
N LEU A 167 -18.07 -9.88 13.52
CA LEU A 167 -16.97 -9.80 12.55
C LEU A 167 -17.50 -9.29 11.19
N PRO A 168 -16.73 -8.44 10.48
CA PRO A 168 -17.10 -7.95 9.15
C PRO A 168 -17.34 -9.10 8.16
N LEU A 169 -18.18 -8.88 7.15
CA LEU A 169 -18.51 -9.88 6.15
C LEU A 169 -17.38 -10.00 5.12
N MET A 170 -17.06 -11.24 4.72
CA MET A 170 -16.14 -11.57 3.64
C MET A 170 -16.81 -12.59 2.71
N ASN A 171 -16.97 -12.21 1.44
CA ASN A 171 -17.46 -13.11 0.40
C ASN A 171 -16.33 -14.04 -0.03
N LEU A 172 -16.53 -15.35 0.11
CA LEU A 172 -15.58 -16.39 -0.27
C LEU A 172 -15.99 -16.97 -1.62
N VAL A 173 -15.07 -16.91 -2.58
CA VAL A 173 -15.20 -17.50 -3.91
C VAL A 173 -14.13 -18.59 -4.04
N ARG A 174 -14.54 -19.80 -4.41
CA ARG A 174 -13.65 -20.93 -4.65
C ARG A 174 -13.67 -21.31 -6.12
N LEU A 175 -12.50 -21.24 -6.74
CA LEU A 175 -12.25 -21.55 -8.13
C LEU A 175 -11.33 -22.78 -8.21
N LYS A 176 -11.44 -23.53 -9.30
CA LYS A 176 -10.61 -24.70 -9.54
C LYS A 176 -10.17 -24.73 -11.00
N GLY A 177 -8.89 -24.50 -11.24
CA GLY A 177 -8.33 -24.47 -12.59
C GLY A 177 -8.84 -23.31 -13.46
N SER A 178 -9.44 -22.28 -12.87
CA SER A 178 -9.91 -21.12 -13.63
C SER A 178 -8.74 -20.41 -14.29
N PRO A 179 -8.84 -19.98 -15.56
CA PRO A 179 -7.77 -19.24 -16.22
C PRO A 179 -7.37 -18.00 -15.42
N ILE A 180 -6.08 -17.82 -15.20
CA ILE A 180 -5.57 -16.71 -14.38
C ILE A 180 -5.98 -15.33 -14.92
N LEU A 181 -6.15 -15.18 -16.24
CA LEU A 181 -6.65 -13.95 -16.85
C LEU A 181 -8.06 -13.59 -16.35
N GLU A 182 -8.95 -14.57 -16.31
CA GLU A 182 -10.34 -14.39 -15.86
C GLU A 182 -10.38 -14.03 -14.37
N GLN A 183 -9.55 -14.70 -13.56
CA GLN A 183 -9.41 -14.36 -12.14
C GLN A 183 -8.91 -12.92 -11.95
N LEU A 184 -7.90 -12.48 -12.70
CA LEU A 184 -7.38 -11.11 -12.59
C LEU A 184 -8.41 -10.06 -13.04
N HIS A 185 -9.22 -10.36 -14.06
CA HIS A 185 -10.36 -9.50 -14.44
C HIS A 185 -11.43 -9.44 -13.35
N LEU A 186 -11.71 -10.57 -12.71
CA LEU A 186 -12.63 -10.63 -11.58
C LEU A 186 -12.11 -9.79 -10.41
N GLU A 187 -10.84 -9.96 -10.03
CA GLU A 187 -10.18 -9.19 -8.97
C GLU A 187 -10.22 -7.69 -9.23
N GLU A 188 -9.83 -7.27 -10.43
CA GLU A 188 -9.83 -5.86 -10.82
C GLU A 188 -11.24 -5.26 -10.79
N ARG A 189 -12.23 -6.01 -11.29
CA ARG A 189 -13.64 -5.61 -11.23
C ARG A 189 -14.12 -5.43 -9.79
N LEU A 190 -13.90 -6.42 -8.94
CA LEU A 190 -14.37 -6.41 -7.55
C LEU A 190 -13.69 -5.32 -6.73
N LEU A 191 -12.39 -5.08 -6.95
CA LEU A 191 -11.69 -3.97 -6.32
C LEU A 191 -12.33 -2.63 -6.70
N ARG A 192 -12.59 -2.41 -8.00
CA ARG A 192 -13.01 -1.09 -8.52
C ARG A 192 -14.51 -0.80 -8.39
N THR A 193 -15.36 -1.82 -8.36
CA THR A 193 -16.82 -1.65 -8.51
C THR A 193 -17.67 -2.23 -7.38
N SER A 194 -17.08 -3.01 -6.46
CA SER A 194 -17.76 -3.52 -5.26
C SER A 194 -17.33 -2.73 -4.02
N SER A 195 -18.16 -2.76 -2.97
CA SER A 195 -17.86 -2.27 -1.63
C SER A 195 -17.61 -3.39 -0.61
N ASP A 196 -17.79 -4.65 -1.02
CA ASP A 196 -17.73 -5.81 -0.12
C ASP A 196 -16.33 -6.40 -0.03
N ASN A 197 -15.99 -7.06 1.07
CA ASN A 197 -14.72 -7.78 1.17
C ASN A 197 -14.80 -9.12 0.42
N TRP A 198 -13.69 -9.52 -0.21
CA TRP A 198 -13.59 -10.75 -0.99
C TRP A 198 -12.36 -11.57 -0.63
N CYS A 199 -12.56 -12.87 -0.48
CA CYS A 199 -11.51 -13.88 -0.43
C CYS A 199 -11.71 -14.80 -1.64
N ILE A 200 -10.80 -14.76 -2.59
CA ILE A 200 -10.85 -15.60 -3.79
C ILE A 200 -9.73 -16.62 -3.66
N VAL A 201 -10.08 -17.90 -3.74
CA VAL A 201 -9.10 -19.00 -3.77
C VAL A 201 -9.23 -19.70 -5.10
N ASN A 202 -8.17 -19.73 -5.89
CA ASN A 202 -8.13 -20.49 -7.13
C ASN A 202 -7.08 -21.60 -7.05
N ASP A 203 -7.57 -22.83 -7.20
CA ASP A 203 -6.75 -24.03 -7.18
C ASP A 203 -6.21 -24.34 -8.59
N GLY A 204 -5.09 -23.71 -8.96
CA GLY A 204 -4.45 -23.88 -10.27
C GLY A 204 -5.02 -22.98 -11.37
N THR A 205 -4.24 -22.81 -12.44
CA THR A 205 -4.71 -22.36 -13.75
C THR A 205 -4.44 -23.45 -14.78
N ASN A 206 -5.30 -23.57 -15.79
CA ASN A 206 -5.26 -24.67 -16.75
C ASN A 206 -4.09 -24.60 -17.75
N VAL A 207 -3.57 -23.41 -18.04
CA VAL A 207 -2.49 -23.18 -19.00
C VAL A 207 -1.32 -22.46 -18.32
N PRO A 208 -0.06 -22.92 -18.49
CA PRO A 208 1.11 -22.18 -18.06
C PRO A 208 1.09 -20.77 -18.64
N THR A 209 1.16 -19.76 -17.79
CA THR A 209 0.97 -18.35 -18.17
C THR A 209 1.95 -17.49 -17.41
N ILE A 210 2.58 -16.55 -18.10
CA ILE A 210 3.44 -15.54 -17.49
C ILE A 210 2.58 -14.35 -17.07
N VAL A 211 2.70 -13.93 -15.81
CA VAL A 211 1.98 -12.78 -15.25
C VAL A 211 2.99 -11.73 -14.79
N MET A 212 3.06 -10.65 -15.55
CA MET A 212 3.92 -9.50 -15.32
C MET A 212 3.21 -8.41 -14.52
N GLY A 213 3.97 -7.67 -13.70
CA GLY A 213 3.47 -6.45 -13.06
C GLY A 213 3.18 -5.36 -14.10
N MET A 214 2.30 -4.42 -13.75
CA MET A 214 1.82 -3.36 -14.65
C MET A 214 2.93 -2.58 -15.36
N SER A 215 4.04 -2.30 -14.67
CA SER A 215 5.19 -1.54 -15.18
C SER A 215 6.29 -2.41 -15.80
N GLY A 216 6.10 -3.73 -15.85
CA GLY A 216 7.11 -4.66 -16.35
C GLY A 216 7.32 -4.53 -17.86
N LYS A 217 8.58 -4.60 -18.29
CA LYS A 217 8.98 -4.60 -19.70
C LYS A 217 9.37 -6.01 -20.14
N PRO A 218 8.78 -6.57 -21.22
CA PRO A 218 9.05 -7.95 -21.61
C PRO A 218 10.53 -8.21 -21.92
N SER A 219 11.19 -7.31 -22.64
CA SER A 219 12.61 -7.42 -23.00
C SER A 219 13.56 -7.52 -21.78
N GLN A 220 13.17 -6.93 -20.65
CA GLN A 220 13.96 -6.92 -19.41
C GLN A 220 13.69 -8.12 -18.50
N LEU A 221 12.52 -8.75 -18.64
CA LEU A 221 12.02 -9.72 -17.65
C LEU A 221 11.85 -11.12 -18.23
N LEU A 222 11.78 -11.26 -19.55
CA LEU A 222 11.48 -12.51 -20.23
C LEU A 222 12.60 -12.92 -21.18
N GLU A 223 12.78 -14.22 -21.31
CA GLU A 223 13.45 -14.83 -22.47
C GLU A 223 12.46 -14.87 -23.64
N VAL A 224 12.34 -13.73 -24.33
CA VAL A 224 11.25 -13.44 -25.28
C VAL A 224 11.18 -14.47 -26.42
N GLU A 225 12.33 -14.90 -26.96
CA GLU A 225 12.38 -15.90 -28.04
C GLU A 225 11.75 -17.23 -27.62
N ALA A 226 12.17 -17.78 -26.47
CA ALA A 226 11.62 -19.02 -25.93
C ALA A 226 10.12 -18.90 -25.60
N VAL A 227 9.70 -17.76 -25.05
CA VAL A 227 8.28 -17.48 -24.76
C VAL A 227 7.43 -17.51 -26.03
N MET A 228 7.95 -16.94 -27.12
CA MET A 228 7.28 -16.89 -28.42
C MET A 228 7.24 -18.27 -29.10
N GLU A 229 8.36 -18.99 -29.10
CA GLU A 229 8.49 -20.33 -29.68
C GLU A 229 7.49 -21.31 -29.06
N ASP A 230 7.44 -21.34 -27.72
CA ASP A 230 6.54 -22.20 -26.95
C ASP A 230 5.11 -21.64 -26.80
N ARG A 231 4.86 -20.43 -27.33
CA ARG A 231 3.56 -19.74 -27.32
C ARG A 231 2.98 -19.57 -25.91
N ILE A 232 3.84 -19.22 -24.95
CA ILE A 232 3.41 -19.01 -23.56
C ILE A 232 2.64 -17.68 -23.46
N PRO A 233 1.38 -17.67 -22.99
CA PRO A 233 0.62 -16.44 -22.82
C PRO A 233 1.30 -15.49 -21.81
N VAL A 234 1.34 -14.21 -22.14
CA VAL A 234 1.91 -13.16 -21.26
C VAL A 234 0.83 -12.14 -20.90
N ILE A 235 0.59 -11.95 -19.61
CA ILE A 235 -0.39 -11.02 -19.07
C ILE A 235 0.31 -9.88 -18.35
N LYS A 236 -0.09 -8.63 -18.62
CA LYS A 236 0.16 -7.49 -17.71
C LYS A 236 -1.01 -7.37 -16.76
N ARG A 237 -0.76 -7.54 -15.46
CA ARG A 237 -1.80 -7.40 -14.42
C ARG A 237 -1.94 -5.96 -13.94
N PHE A 238 -3.09 -5.64 -13.35
CA PHE A 238 -3.42 -4.32 -12.81
C PHE A 238 -2.65 -3.91 -11.53
N THR A 239 -1.89 -4.82 -10.93
CA THR A 239 -1.05 -4.57 -9.74
C THR A 239 0.43 -4.42 -10.14
N GLY A 240 1.20 -3.74 -9.28
CA GLY A 240 2.66 -3.63 -9.43
C GLY A 240 3.38 -4.93 -9.00
N GLY A 241 4.70 -4.87 -8.88
CA GLY A 241 5.55 -5.97 -8.42
C GLY A 241 6.17 -6.81 -9.55
N GLY A 242 6.77 -7.94 -9.18
CA GLY A 242 7.58 -8.77 -10.07
C GLY A 242 6.79 -9.58 -11.10
N THR A 243 7.51 -10.37 -11.90
CA THR A 243 6.96 -11.31 -12.88
C THR A 243 7.02 -12.73 -12.34
N VAL A 244 5.98 -13.51 -12.61
CA VAL A 244 5.89 -14.92 -12.25
C VAL A 244 5.38 -15.73 -13.43
N ILE A 245 5.76 -17.00 -13.51
CA ILE A 245 5.07 -17.99 -14.33
C ILE A 245 4.19 -18.85 -13.43
N VAL A 246 2.98 -19.12 -13.88
CA VAL A 246 1.96 -19.83 -13.10
C VAL A 246 1.27 -20.89 -13.92
N ASP A 247 0.83 -21.95 -13.27
CA ASP A 247 0.26 -23.14 -13.90
C ASP A 247 -0.73 -23.87 -12.96
N LYS A 248 -1.07 -25.12 -13.28
CA LYS A 248 -1.95 -25.98 -12.46
C LYS A 248 -1.37 -26.25 -11.06
N SER A 249 -0.05 -26.17 -10.93
CA SER A 249 0.71 -26.36 -9.70
C SER A 249 0.95 -25.03 -8.97
N THR A 250 0.21 -23.98 -9.31
CA THR A 250 0.18 -22.72 -8.56
C THR A 250 -1.16 -22.59 -7.84
N LEU A 251 -1.16 -22.15 -6.59
CA LEU A 251 -2.38 -21.86 -5.86
C LEU A 251 -2.47 -20.35 -5.64
N PHE A 252 -3.65 -19.76 -5.85
CA PHE A 252 -3.85 -18.32 -5.71
C PHE A 252 -4.79 -18.00 -4.56
N VAL A 253 -4.43 -17.00 -3.76
CA VAL A 253 -5.32 -16.43 -2.75
C VAL A 253 -5.31 -14.92 -2.90
N SER A 254 -6.49 -14.33 -3.05
CA SER A 254 -6.67 -12.90 -3.19
C SER A 254 -7.61 -12.39 -2.10
N LEU A 255 -7.17 -11.37 -1.37
CA LEU A 255 -7.86 -10.73 -0.26
C LEU A 255 -8.14 -9.28 -0.65
N ILE A 256 -9.41 -8.94 -0.87
CA ILE A 256 -9.88 -7.58 -1.13
C ILE A 256 -10.58 -7.07 0.12
N CYS A 257 -10.05 -6.03 0.76
CA CYS A 257 -10.54 -5.55 2.05
C CYS A 257 -10.82 -4.04 2.07
N ASN A 258 -11.85 -3.65 2.81
CA ASN A 258 -12.07 -2.27 3.25
C ASN A 258 -11.18 -1.96 4.45
N LYS A 259 -10.58 -0.76 4.47
CA LYS A 259 -9.81 -0.23 5.59
C LYS A 259 -10.58 -0.32 6.92
N ASP A 260 -11.87 0.02 6.89
CA ASP A 260 -12.70 0.08 8.11
C ASP A 260 -13.02 -1.31 8.69
N ASP A 261 -12.95 -2.36 7.87
CA ASP A 261 -13.17 -3.75 8.28
C ASP A 261 -11.88 -4.42 8.82
N VAL A 262 -10.73 -3.78 8.62
CA VAL A 262 -9.43 -4.17 9.17
C VAL A 262 -8.76 -2.94 9.82
N PRO A 263 -9.30 -2.42 10.93
CA PRO A 263 -8.96 -1.08 11.44
C PRO A 263 -7.50 -0.89 11.86
N ASN A 264 -6.78 -1.98 12.13
CA ASN A 264 -5.35 -1.96 12.46
C ASN A 264 -4.43 -1.99 11.22
N VAL A 265 -5.00 -2.04 10.01
CA VAL A 265 -4.27 -2.15 8.75
C VAL A 265 -4.39 -0.83 8.00
N GLN A 266 -3.26 -0.15 7.87
CA GLN A 266 -3.20 1.05 7.05
C GLN A 266 -3.11 0.66 5.57
N PRO A 267 -3.73 1.43 4.65
CA PRO A 267 -3.74 1.12 3.22
C PRO A 267 -2.41 1.51 2.56
N TYR A 268 -1.31 0.90 2.99
CA TYR A 268 0.00 0.98 2.34
C TYR A 268 0.71 -0.37 2.39
N PRO A 269 1.65 -0.65 1.47
CA PRO A 269 2.10 -2.02 1.22
C PRO A 269 2.62 -2.77 2.44
N ARG A 270 3.47 -2.14 3.25
CA ARG A 270 4.07 -2.75 4.44
C ARG A 270 3.05 -3.16 5.50
N SER A 271 2.01 -2.35 5.73
CA SER A 271 0.98 -2.68 6.72
C SER A 271 0.09 -3.83 6.24
N VAL A 272 -0.27 -3.84 4.96
CA VAL A 272 -1.03 -4.94 4.35
C VAL A 272 -0.22 -6.23 4.36
N MET A 273 1.08 -6.18 4.04
CA MET A 273 2.00 -7.33 4.11
C MET A 273 2.11 -7.89 5.54
N ALA A 274 2.29 -7.03 6.55
CA ALA A 274 2.39 -7.48 7.94
C ALA A 274 1.10 -8.17 8.43
N TRP A 275 -0.06 -7.63 8.03
CA TRP A 275 -1.36 -8.22 8.33
C TRP A 275 -1.54 -9.59 7.67
N SER A 276 -1.24 -9.71 6.38
CA SER A 276 -1.36 -10.98 5.67
C SER A 276 -0.33 -12.01 6.16
N GLY A 277 0.88 -11.56 6.52
CA GLY A 277 1.88 -12.39 7.21
C GLY A 277 1.33 -12.98 8.51
N SER A 278 0.70 -12.16 9.36
CA SER A 278 0.06 -12.62 10.60
C SER A 278 -1.11 -13.58 10.36
N LEU A 279 -1.84 -13.41 9.25
CA LEU A 279 -2.89 -14.35 8.84
C LEU A 279 -2.29 -15.71 8.46
N TYR A 280 -1.19 -15.72 7.70
CA TYR A 280 -0.52 -16.95 7.27
C TYR A 280 0.32 -17.59 8.38
N ASP A 281 0.77 -16.86 9.40
CA ASP A 281 1.38 -17.43 10.62
C ASP A 281 0.44 -18.48 11.25
N GLU A 282 -0.87 -18.20 11.31
CA GLU A 282 -1.86 -19.15 11.83
C GLU A 282 -2.09 -20.33 10.87
N VAL A 283 -1.96 -20.11 9.55
CA VAL A 283 -2.07 -21.19 8.54
C VAL A 283 -0.89 -22.16 8.65
N PHE A 284 0.31 -21.64 8.87
CA PHE A 284 1.56 -22.40 8.94
C PHE A 284 2.01 -22.70 10.36
N LYS A 285 1.18 -22.50 11.39
CA LYS A 285 1.54 -22.74 12.79
C LYS A 285 2.08 -24.15 13.08
N SER A 286 1.65 -25.14 12.30
CA SER A 286 2.12 -26.54 12.40
C SER A 286 3.31 -26.85 11.49
N VAL A 287 3.77 -25.90 10.69
CA VAL A 287 4.86 -26.01 9.72
C VAL A 287 6.01 -25.11 10.20
N ASN A 288 7.17 -25.71 10.46
CA ASN A 288 8.28 -24.92 10.98
C ASN A 288 8.86 -23.98 9.91
N GLY A 289 9.26 -22.78 10.32
CA GLY A 289 10.07 -21.87 9.51
C GLY A 289 9.31 -20.92 8.60
N PHE A 290 7.98 -20.83 8.66
CA PHE A 290 7.25 -19.77 7.94
C PHE A 290 7.66 -18.39 8.47
N GLN A 291 7.98 -17.48 7.56
CA GLN A 291 8.26 -16.08 7.87
C GLN A 291 7.81 -15.17 6.71
N LEU A 292 7.46 -13.93 7.05
CA LEU A 292 7.42 -12.83 6.10
C LEU A 292 8.81 -12.20 6.00
N ARG A 293 9.40 -12.19 4.81
CA ARG A 293 10.69 -11.55 4.55
C ARG A 293 10.58 -10.58 3.39
N GLU A 294 10.80 -9.30 3.67
CA GLU A 294 10.50 -8.21 2.73
C GLU A 294 9.04 -8.31 2.21
N ASN A 295 8.86 -8.67 0.94
CA ASN A 295 7.54 -8.84 0.30
C ASN A 295 7.21 -10.31 -0.01
N ASP A 296 7.98 -11.25 0.52
CA ASP A 296 7.89 -12.67 0.19
C ASP A 296 7.49 -13.52 1.40
N TYR A 297 6.80 -14.62 1.12
CA TYR A 297 6.58 -15.70 2.09
C TYR A 297 7.63 -16.78 1.90
N VAL A 298 8.31 -17.13 2.99
CA VAL A 298 9.46 -18.03 2.98
C VAL A 298 9.31 -19.15 4.02
N PHE A 299 9.90 -20.31 3.73
CA PHE A 299 10.22 -21.33 4.72
C PHE A 299 11.74 -21.31 4.95
N GLY A 300 12.18 -20.82 6.11
CA GLY A 300 13.59 -20.48 6.33
C GLY A 300 14.02 -19.38 5.36
N ASP A 301 15.01 -19.68 4.52
CA ASP A 301 15.52 -18.74 3.51
C ASP A 301 15.00 -19.01 2.09
N ARG A 302 14.00 -19.90 1.92
CA ARG A 302 13.46 -20.28 0.60
C ARG A 302 12.06 -19.73 0.38
N LYS A 303 11.88 -18.99 -0.71
CA LYS A 303 10.61 -18.37 -1.10
C LYS A 303 9.63 -19.39 -1.64
N PHE A 304 8.37 -19.28 -1.23
CA PHE A 304 7.27 -20.08 -1.78
C PHE A 304 6.03 -19.25 -2.11
N GLY A 305 5.92 -18.01 -1.62
CA GLY A 305 4.80 -17.11 -1.91
C GLY A 305 5.27 -15.78 -2.49
N GLY A 306 4.69 -15.40 -3.63
CA GLY A 306 4.91 -14.09 -4.27
C GLY A 306 3.69 -13.19 -4.11
N ASN A 307 3.90 -11.97 -3.63
CA ASN A 307 2.82 -11.05 -3.29
C ASN A 307 2.79 -9.82 -4.20
N ALA A 308 1.58 -9.34 -4.47
CA ALA A 308 1.38 -8.04 -5.09
C ALA A 308 0.08 -7.40 -4.58
N GLN A 309 0.04 -6.07 -4.65
CA GLN A 309 -1.03 -5.27 -4.06
C GLN A 309 -1.45 -4.14 -4.99
N SER A 310 -2.69 -3.70 -4.84
CA SER A 310 -3.18 -2.43 -5.36
C SER A 310 -4.10 -1.79 -4.32
N ILE A 311 -3.93 -0.48 -4.13
CA ILE A 311 -4.62 0.28 -3.09
C ILE A 311 -5.38 1.41 -3.76
N ILE A 312 -6.67 1.54 -3.43
CA ILE A 312 -7.56 2.57 -3.94
C ILE A 312 -8.35 3.21 -2.80
N LYS A 313 -8.07 4.48 -2.50
CA LYS A 313 -8.75 5.23 -1.43
C LYS A 313 -8.79 4.46 -0.10
N ASN A 314 -9.94 3.87 0.24
CA ASN A 314 -10.20 3.16 1.50
C ASN A 314 -10.24 1.63 1.34
N ARG A 315 -9.78 1.09 0.21
CA ARG A 315 -9.77 -0.36 -0.05
C ARG A 315 -8.47 -0.80 -0.69
N TRP A 316 -8.14 -2.07 -0.56
CA TRP A 316 -6.97 -2.66 -1.18
C TRP A 316 -7.21 -4.11 -1.56
N ILE A 317 -6.42 -4.59 -2.52
CA ILE A 317 -6.25 -6.01 -2.79
C ILE A 317 -4.82 -6.42 -2.43
N HIS A 318 -4.70 -7.60 -1.82
CA HIS A 318 -3.46 -8.34 -1.66
C HIS A 318 -3.68 -9.72 -2.27
N HIS A 319 -2.98 -10.02 -3.36
CA HIS A 319 -3.01 -11.35 -3.95
C HIS A 319 -1.65 -12.04 -3.84
N THR A 320 -1.71 -13.35 -3.64
CA THR A 320 -0.53 -14.19 -3.46
C THR A 320 -0.60 -15.36 -4.43
N SER A 321 0.49 -15.61 -5.15
CA SER A 321 0.74 -16.88 -5.81
C SER A 321 1.60 -17.77 -4.92
N PHE A 322 1.14 -18.99 -4.71
CA PHE A 322 1.78 -20.01 -3.89
C PHE A 322 2.35 -21.11 -4.78
N LEU A 323 3.66 -21.33 -4.66
CA LEU A 323 4.43 -22.31 -5.44
C LEU A 323 4.18 -23.72 -4.90
N TRP A 324 3.12 -24.39 -5.39
CA TRP A 324 2.76 -25.71 -4.86
C TRP A 324 3.74 -26.80 -5.28
N ASP A 325 3.86 -27.01 -6.59
CA ASP A 325 4.73 -28.02 -7.20
C ASP A 325 5.19 -27.56 -8.60
N TYR A 326 5.91 -26.43 -8.62
CA TYR A 326 6.30 -25.79 -9.87
C TYR A 326 7.26 -26.67 -10.69
N ASP A 327 7.11 -26.58 -12.02
CA ASP A 327 8.06 -27.14 -12.98
C ASP A 327 9.25 -26.20 -13.14
N VAL A 328 10.47 -26.70 -12.93
CA VAL A 328 11.70 -25.91 -13.05
C VAL A 328 11.90 -25.41 -14.48
N ARG A 329 11.41 -26.15 -15.49
CA ARG A 329 11.53 -25.76 -16.91
C ARG A 329 10.82 -24.44 -17.20
N ASN A 330 9.71 -24.18 -16.51
CA ASN A 330 8.96 -22.94 -16.63
C ASN A 330 9.78 -21.72 -16.18
N MET A 331 10.78 -21.89 -15.31
CA MET A 331 11.64 -20.80 -14.86
C MET A 331 12.60 -20.31 -15.95
N ALA A 332 12.85 -21.12 -16.98
CA ALA A 332 13.72 -20.75 -18.11
C ALA A 332 13.15 -19.62 -18.97
N TYR A 333 11.84 -19.32 -18.85
CA TYR A 333 11.23 -18.20 -19.56
C TYR A 333 11.48 -16.83 -18.89
N LEU A 334 12.04 -16.82 -17.66
CA LEU A 334 12.18 -15.61 -16.85
C LEU A 334 13.65 -15.22 -16.71
N LYS A 335 13.95 -13.95 -17.03
CA LYS A 335 15.24 -13.33 -16.72
C LYS A 335 15.36 -13.07 -15.23
N LEU A 336 16.61 -12.98 -14.74
CA LEU A 336 16.85 -12.46 -13.40
C LEU A 336 16.47 -10.98 -13.36
N PRO A 337 15.58 -10.55 -12.43
CA PRO A 337 15.19 -9.16 -12.34
C PRO A 337 16.36 -8.31 -11.85
N SER A 338 16.46 -7.07 -12.34
CA SER A 338 17.49 -6.11 -11.91
C SER A 338 17.42 -5.74 -10.42
N ARG A 339 16.25 -5.92 -9.81
CA ARG A 339 16.04 -5.78 -8.36
C ARG A 339 15.66 -7.14 -7.80
N VAL A 340 16.54 -7.71 -6.99
CA VAL A 340 16.30 -8.94 -6.22
C VAL A 340 16.28 -8.62 -4.72
N PRO A 341 15.54 -9.40 -3.91
CA PRO A 341 15.60 -9.28 -2.45
C PRO A 341 17.02 -9.46 -1.94
N GLN A 342 17.42 -8.72 -0.90
CA GLN A 342 18.79 -8.76 -0.39
C GLN A 342 19.14 -10.16 0.15
N TYR A 343 18.14 -10.85 0.71
CA TYR A 343 18.31 -12.21 1.23
C TYR A 343 18.40 -13.30 0.15
N ARG A 344 18.27 -12.94 -1.13
CA ARG A 344 18.51 -13.90 -2.22
C ARG A 344 19.95 -14.39 -2.19
N LEU A 345 20.91 -13.55 -1.78
CA LEU A 345 22.33 -13.89 -1.69
C LEU A 345 22.86 -14.54 -2.98
N GLU A 346 22.48 -13.95 -4.13
CA GLU A 346 22.87 -14.38 -5.48
C GLU A 346 22.49 -15.83 -5.86
N ARG A 347 21.67 -16.50 -5.06
CA ARG A 347 21.16 -17.84 -5.38
C ARG A 347 20.39 -17.83 -6.69
N ASP A 348 20.51 -18.91 -7.45
CA ASP A 348 19.66 -19.13 -8.61
C ASP A 348 18.20 -19.39 -8.21
N HIS A 349 17.32 -19.55 -9.19
CA HIS A 349 15.90 -19.75 -8.89
C HIS A 349 15.65 -21.05 -8.10
N THR A 350 16.32 -22.14 -8.45
CA THR A 350 16.13 -23.46 -7.83
C THR A 350 16.56 -23.49 -6.36
N ASP A 351 17.61 -22.76 -6.01
CA ASP A 351 18.11 -22.65 -4.63
C ASP A 351 17.36 -21.59 -3.81
N PHE A 352 16.75 -20.62 -4.49
CA PHE A 352 16.00 -19.54 -3.86
C PHE A 352 14.56 -19.90 -3.52
N VAL A 353 13.90 -20.72 -4.33
CA VAL A 353 12.48 -21.09 -4.12
C VAL A 353 12.29 -22.52 -3.65
N CYS A 354 11.18 -22.81 -2.96
CA CYS A 354 10.79 -24.16 -2.56
C CYS A 354 9.34 -24.48 -2.92
N ARG A 355 9.03 -25.78 -2.97
CA ARG A 355 7.69 -26.30 -3.26
C ARG A 355 6.92 -26.49 -1.98
N MET A 356 5.68 -25.99 -1.92
CA MET A 356 4.85 -26.14 -0.71
C MET A 356 4.36 -27.56 -0.48
N LYS A 357 4.27 -28.40 -1.53
CA LYS A 357 3.84 -29.80 -1.37
C LYS A 357 4.72 -30.61 -0.40
N ASP A 358 5.95 -30.16 -0.17
CA ASP A 358 6.90 -30.82 0.73
C ASP A 358 6.64 -30.45 2.22
N TYR A 359 5.72 -29.52 2.50
CA TYR A 359 5.49 -28.93 3.82
C TYR A 359 4.06 -29.09 4.32
N ILE A 360 3.07 -29.10 3.43
CA ILE A 360 1.64 -29.14 3.78
C ILE A 360 0.83 -29.75 2.64
N GLU A 361 -0.27 -30.44 2.97
CA GLU A 361 -1.23 -30.95 1.98
C GLU A 361 -2.09 -29.83 1.37
N ARG A 362 -2.51 -30.01 0.11
CA ARG A 362 -3.16 -28.93 -0.66
C ARG A 362 -4.52 -28.57 -0.11
N SER A 363 -5.30 -29.59 0.26
CA SER A 363 -6.57 -29.43 0.96
C SER A 363 -6.39 -28.72 2.30
N ASP A 364 -5.37 -29.10 3.06
CA ASP A 364 -5.11 -28.57 4.40
C ASP A 364 -4.74 -27.09 4.33
N PHE A 365 -3.88 -26.70 3.39
CA PHE A 365 -3.56 -25.29 3.17
C PHE A 365 -4.80 -24.45 2.87
N VAL A 366 -5.67 -24.94 1.97
CA VAL A 366 -6.91 -24.25 1.61
C VAL A 366 -7.87 -24.16 2.80
N GLU A 367 -8.04 -25.25 3.55
CA GLU A 367 -8.91 -25.26 4.73
C GLU A 367 -8.40 -24.35 5.84
N LYS A 368 -7.10 -24.42 6.15
CA LYS A 368 -6.45 -23.57 7.15
C LYS A 368 -6.49 -22.10 6.76
N THR A 369 -6.30 -21.76 5.48
CA THR A 369 -6.45 -20.38 4.99
C THR A 369 -7.87 -19.87 5.23
N VAL A 370 -8.90 -20.65 4.86
CA VAL A 370 -10.30 -20.25 5.10
C VAL A 370 -10.62 -20.15 6.58
N LYS A 371 -10.03 -21.02 7.42
CA LYS A 371 -10.14 -20.92 8.89
C LYS A 371 -9.49 -19.64 9.41
N ALA A 372 -8.30 -19.28 8.93
CA ALA A 372 -7.59 -18.06 9.33
C ALA A 372 -8.39 -16.80 8.96
N VAL A 373 -8.98 -16.76 7.75
CA VAL A 373 -9.88 -15.65 7.36
C VAL A 373 -11.14 -15.63 8.24
N ARG A 374 -11.72 -16.79 8.59
CA ARG A 374 -12.91 -16.89 9.46
C ARG A 374 -12.67 -16.33 10.88
N ASN A 375 -11.43 -16.35 11.37
CA ASN A 375 -11.10 -15.77 12.66
C ASN A 375 -11.21 -14.23 12.67
N GLN A 376 -11.16 -13.60 11.49
CA GLN A 376 -11.23 -12.14 11.33
C GLN A 376 -12.53 -11.68 10.65
N PHE A 377 -13.20 -12.55 9.91
CA PHE A 377 -14.40 -12.23 9.13
C PHE A 377 -15.49 -13.29 9.26
N THR A 378 -16.75 -12.84 9.19
CA THR A 378 -17.88 -13.72 8.91
C THR A 378 -17.84 -14.10 7.43
N LEU A 379 -17.75 -15.39 7.10
CA LEU A 379 -17.66 -15.86 5.71
C LEU A 379 -19.04 -16.12 5.09
N LYS A 380 -19.24 -15.64 3.86
CA LYS A 380 -20.37 -15.99 3.00
C LYS A 380 -19.85 -16.62 1.71
N GLN A 381 -20.25 -17.84 1.38
CA GLN A 381 -19.92 -18.43 0.09
C GLN A 381 -20.69 -17.72 -1.03
N VAL A 382 -20.01 -17.42 -2.14
CA VAL A 382 -20.59 -16.80 -3.33
C VAL A 382 -20.16 -17.59 -4.56
N ASN A 383 -21.12 -17.98 -5.39
CA ASN A 383 -20.84 -18.65 -6.66
C ASN A 383 -20.48 -17.60 -7.73
N LEU A 384 -19.68 -18.00 -8.71
CA LEU A 384 -19.28 -17.11 -9.83
C LEU A 384 -20.46 -16.43 -10.52
N GLU A 385 -21.55 -17.19 -10.75
CA GLU A 385 -22.77 -16.73 -11.42
C GLU A 385 -23.46 -15.58 -10.68
N ASP A 386 -23.31 -15.52 -9.36
CA ASP A 386 -23.94 -14.51 -8.52
C ASP A 386 -23.12 -13.22 -8.43
N ILE A 387 -21.85 -13.24 -8.85
CA ILE A 387 -20.91 -12.12 -8.64
C ILE A 387 -21.33 -10.87 -9.40
N ASP A 388 -21.97 -11.03 -10.57
CA ASP A 388 -22.41 -9.91 -11.39
C ASP A 388 -23.40 -8.98 -10.66
N SER A 389 -24.10 -9.49 -9.64
CA SER A 389 -24.99 -8.68 -8.79
C SER A 389 -24.25 -7.73 -7.83
N TYR A 390 -22.96 -7.98 -7.57
CA TYR A 390 -22.15 -7.22 -6.60
C TYR A 390 -21.28 -6.12 -7.23
N ALA A 391 -21.12 -6.15 -8.55
CA ALA A 391 -20.30 -5.20 -9.30
C ALA A 391 -21.20 -4.26 -10.10
N LYS A 392 -21.09 -2.95 -9.88
CA LYS A 392 -21.90 -1.94 -10.59
C LYS A 392 -21.03 -1.00 -11.40
N GLY A 393 -21.46 -0.71 -12.63
CA GLY A 393 -20.85 0.30 -13.50
C GLY A 393 -19.66 -0.22 -14.32
N GLY A 394 -19.21 0.62 -15.25
CA GLY A 394 -18.00 0.38 -16.04
C GLY A 394 -16.74 0.73 -15.24
N TYR A 395 -15.64 0.04 -15.55
CA TYR A 395 -14.32 0.35 -15.00
C TYR A 395 -13.26 0.20 -16.10
N LEU A 396 -12.14 0.90 -15.95
CA LEU A 396 -11.01 0.74 -16.85
C LEU A 396 -10.33 -0.61 -16.57
N LYS A 397 -10.33 -1.49 -17.58
CA LYS A 397 -9.63 -2.76 -17.54
C LYS A 397 -8.16 -2.52 -17.88
N THR A 398 -7.29 -2.65 -16.88
CA THR A 398 -5.84 -2.52 -17.09
C THR A 398 -5.17 -3.87 -17.26
N THR A 399 -5.75 -4.94 -16.71
CA THR A 399 -5.28 -6.31 -16.94
C THR A 399 -5.55 -6.74 -18.37
N ARG A 400 -4.50 -7.15 -19.09
CA ARG A 400 -4.61 -7.60 -20.48
C ARG A 400 -3.54 -8.60 -20.86
N LEU A 401 -3.84 -9.37 -21.90
CA LEU A 401 -2.84 -10.14 -22.62
C LEU A 401 -1.95 -9.19 -23.45
N LEU A 402 -0.68 -9.54 -23.58
CA LEU A 402 0.20 -8.91 -24.55
C LEU A 402 -0.07 -9.48 -25.95
N THR A 403 -0.01 -8.61 -26.95
CA THR A 403 -0.11 -9.05 -28.34
C THR A 403 1.20 -9.69 -28.80
N MET A 404 1.14 -10.44 -29.91
CA MET A 404 2.35 -10.96 -30.53
C MET A 404 3.27 -9.85 -31.02
N GLU A 405 2.70 -8.76 -31.56
CA GLU A 405 3.43 -7.56 -31.98
C GLU A 405 4.24 -6.95 -30.82
N GLU A 406 3.65 -6.83 -29.62
CA GLU A 406 4.37 -6.32 -28.44
C GLU A 406 5.54 -7.23 -28.02
N LEU A 407 5.44 -8.54 -28.26
CA LEU A 407 6.52 -9.49 -27.97
C LEU A 407 7.61 -9.42 -29.05
N GLU A 408 7.24 -9.29 -30.33
CA GLU A 408 8.17 -9.08 -31.44
C GLU A 408 8.97 -7.78 -31.26
N GLU A 409 8.31 -6.69 -30.88
CA GLU A 409 8.97 -5.42 -30.53
C GLU A 409 9.97 -5.61 -29.37
N ALA A 410 9.57 -6.32 -28.31
CA ALA A 410 10.45 -6.59 -27.18
C ALA A 410 11.65 -7.48 -27.54
N MET A 411 11.50 -8.38 -28.52
CA MET A 411 12.60 -9.19 -29.04
C MET A 411 13.59 -8.31 -29.80
N ALA A 412 13.11 -7.40 -30.65
CA ALA A 412 13.94 -6.44 -31.37
C ALA A 412 14.73 -5.52 -30.40
N ASP A 413 14.08 -5.05 -29.34
CA ASP A 413 14.72 -4.26 -28.27
C ASP A 413 15.85 -5.03 -27.56
N THR A 414 15.72 -6.36 -27.43
CA THR A 414 16.75 -7.18 -26.78
C THR A 414 18.00 -7.22 -27.65
N ILE A 415 17.84 -7.38 -28.96
CA ILE A 415 18.94 -7.46 -29.94
C ILE A 415 19.71 -6.13 -30.06
N GLN A 416 19.03 -4.99 -29.91
CA GLN A 416 19.67 -3.67 -29.97
C GLN A 416 20.47 -3.29 -28.70
N ASN A 417 20.17 -3.95 -27.58
CA ASN A 417 20.80 -3.67 -26.28
C ASN A 417 21.86 -4.71 -25.86
N THR A 418 22.01 -5.80 -26.62
CA THR A 418 23.15 -6.75 -26.57
C THR A 418 24.23 -6.33 -27.55
#